data_AF-A0AAJ1TLU3-F1
#
_entry.id   AF-A0AAJ1TLU3-F1
#
_cell.length_a   1.000
_cell.length_b   1.000
_cell.length_c   1.000
_cell.angle_alpha   90.00
_cell.angle_beta   90.00
_cell.angle_gamma   90.00
#
_symmetry.space_group_name_H-M   'P 1'
#
loop_
_entity.id
_entity.type
_entity.pdbx_description
1 polymer ?
#
loop_
_entity_poly.entity_id
_entity_poly.type
_entity_poly.pdbx_seq_one_letter_code
_entity_poly.pdbx_strand_id
1 'polypeptide(L)'
;MDKIMGLPIGRMERDRSWWEHLTYQAGCLEPDRIKSLQEELETKGRDAFIESFALEEYQIPLRYYPSMDQYYGSYDGTHRIVWAKLVNAPYIRAKVEVYERNEEMYRNYLSVAPHKARWREALQRCGLRQNSLQDQVMYQDHLVYPFRNRTTFLDEDDWLTLRVKERYKKDTHSLECCLTLHHEWQEKIKNQKWRNRLISVLSVIHQDSAYELLHDLYKLGWKKIE
;
A
#
# COMPACT_ATOMS: atom_id res chain seq x y z
N MET A 1 14.10 -0.68 22.78
CA MET A 1 13.50 -1.26 21.55
C MET A 1 12.23 -0.55 21.07
N ASP A 2 11.47 0.10 21.94
CA ASP A 2 10.11 0.59 21.62
C ASP A 2 10.07 1.67 20.53
N LYS A 3 11.15 2.44 20.39
CA LYS A 3 11.28 3.48 19.37
C LYS A 3 11.45 2.96 17.94
N ILE A 4 11.73 1.66 17.75
CA ILE A 4 11.77 1.04 16.42
C ILE A 4 10.34 0.71 16.04
N MET A 5 9.78 1.53 15.15
CA MET A 5 8.37 1.49 14.80
C MET A 5 8.07 0.60 13.61
N GLY A 6 9.07 0.24 12.81
CA GLY A 6 8.77 -0.43 11.56
C GLY A 6 9.93 -0.80 10.66
N LEU A 7 9.57 -1.55 9.62
CA LEU A 7 10.38 -1.94 8.47
C LEU A 7 10.29 -0.85 7.36
N PRO A 8 11.18 -0.85 6.34
CA PRO A 8 11.24 0.18 5.32
C PRO A 8 9.92 0.38 4.56
N ILE A 9 9.73 1.62 4.11
CA ILE A 9 8.56 2.11 3.35
C ILE A 9 8.39 1.26 2.08
N GLY A 10 7.26 0.57 1.99
CA GLY A 10 6.94 -0.43 0.96
C GLY A 10 6.76 -1.85 1.49
N ARG A 11 7.15 -2.10 2.75
CA ARG A 11 7.08 -3.42 3.41
C ARG A 11 6.20 -3.43 4.67
N MET A 12 5.45 -2.36 4.93
CA MET A 12 4.52 -2.28 6.07
C MET A 12 3.13 -1.83 5.66
N GLU A 13 2.15 -2.68 5.96
CA GLU A 13 0.89 -2.23 6.52
C GLU A 13 1.18 -1.87 8.00
N ARG A 14 0.95 -0.62 8.42
CA ARG A 14 1.23 -0.16 9.81
C ARG A 14 0.43 -0.89 10.88
N ASP A 15 -0.54 -1.67 10.44
CA ASP A 15 -1.58 -2.26 11.27
C ASP A 15 -1.29 -3.74 11.56
N ARG A 16 -0.07 -4.21 11.22
CA ARG A 16 0.37 -5.60 11.37
C ARG A 16 1.34 -5.76 12.53
N SER A 17 1.19 -6.87 13.24
CA SER A 17 2.06 -7.29 14.33
C SER A 17 3.41 -7.83 13.82
N TRP A 18 4.44 -7.80 14.67
CA TRP A 18 5.74 -8.44 14.39
C TRP A 18 5.60 -9.94 14.09
N TRP A 19 4.60 -10.59 14.67
CA TRP A 19 4.28 -11.99 14.41
C TRP A 19 3.70 -12.22 13.01
N GLU A 20 2.79 -11.35 12.55
CA GLU A 20 2.27 -11.40 11.18
C GLU A 20 3.36 -11.18 10.13
N HIS A 21 4.39 -10.38 10.46
CA HIS A 21 5.58 -10.25 9.63
C HIS A 21 6.40 -11.54 9.57
N LEU A 22 6.65 -12.19 10.72
CA LEU A 22 7.37 -13.47 10.77
C LEU A 22 6.65 -14.59 10.00
N THR A 23 5.33 -14.66 10.14
CA THR A 23 4.48 -15.71 9.54
C THR A 23 4.09 -15.41 8.09
N TYR A 24 4.70 -14.39 7.47
CA TYR A 24 4.46 -13.96 6.09
C TYR A 24 3.04 -13.44 5.79
N GLN A 25 2.18 -13.32 6.80
CA GLN A 25 0.83 -12.79 6.64
C GLN A 25 0.83 -11.30 6.26
N ALA A 26 1.81 -10.53 6.73
CA ALA A 26 2.01 -9.14 6.33
C ALA A 26 2.78 -8.98 5.00
N GLY A 27 3.16 -10.10 4.35
CA GLY A 27 4.09 -10.10 3.23
C GLY A 27 5.48 -9.59 3.61
N CYS A 28 6.35 -9.38 2.61
CA CYS A 28 7.60 -8.58 2.67
C CYS A 28 8.91 -9.19 3.22
N LEU A 29 8.87 -10.34 3.90
CA LEU A 29 10.08 -11.03 4.38
C LEU A 29 10.41 -12.27 3.55
N GLU A 30 11.69 -12.43 3.22
CA GLU A 30 12.23 -13.62 2.55
C GLU A 30 12.27 -14.82 3.52
N PRO A 31 11.61 -15.96 3.19
CA PRO A 31 11.49 -17.08 4.12
C PRO A 31 12.83 -17.71 4.53
N ASP A 32 13.76 -17.84 3.59
CA ASP A 32 15.05 -18.47 3.84
C ASP A 32 15.87 -17.70 4.87
N ARG A 33 15.76 -16.35 4.89
CA ARG A 33 16.44 -15.51 5.88
C ARG A 33 15.79 -15.58 7.26
N ILE A 34 14.48 -15.78 7.35
CA ILE A 34 13.81 -16.05 8.63
C ILE A 34 14.28 -17.40 9.17
N LYS A 35 14.30 -18.42 8.31
CA LYS A 35 14.73 -19.77 8.67
C LYS A 35 16.18 -19.81 9.14
N SER A 36 17.08 -19.11 8.45
CA SER A 36 18.49 -19.01 8.86
C SER A 36 18.65 -18.42 10.27
N LEU A 37 17.90 -17.38 10.63
CA LEU A 37 17.92 -16.81 11.99
C LEU A 37 17.28 -17.75 13.02
N GLN A 38 16.29 -18.56 12.63
CA GLN A 38 15.74 -19.62 13.48
C GLN A 38 16.79 -20.70 13.76
N GLU A 39 17.52 -21.16 12.74
CA GLU A 39 18.59 -22.15 12.87
C GLU A 39 19.73 -21.64 13.77
N GLU A 40 20.07 -20.35 13.69
CA GLU A 40 21.01 -19.72 14.60
C GLU A 40 20.52 -19.70 16.04
N LEU A 41 19.25 -19.38 16.29
CA LEU A 41 18.64 -19.43 17.61
C LEU A 41 18.69 -20.86 18.19
N GLU A 42 18.36 -21.86 17.38
CA GLU A 42 18.39 -23.28 17.77
C GLU A 42 19.81 -23.76 18.07
N THR A 43 20.80 -23.30 17.30
CA THR A 43 22.21 -23.71 17.45
C THR A 43 22.91 -23.02 18.62
N LYS A 44 22.74 -21.70 18.76
CA LYS A 44 23.42 -20.90 19.79
C LYS A 44 22.71 -20.96 21.15
N GLY A 45 21.42 -21.29 21.14
CA GLY A 45 20.54 -21.11 22.28
C GLY A 45 20.08 -19.66 22.44
N ARG A 46 19.01 -19.47 23.21
CA ARG A 46 18.30 -18.19 23.32
C ARG A 46 19.19 -17.03 23.77
N ASP A 47 19.96 -17.22 24.82
CA ASP A 47 20.70 -16.11 25.44
C ASP A 47 21.84 -15.63 24.52
N ALA A 48 22.63 -16.55 23.97
CA ALA A 48 23.68 -16.22 23.01
C ALA A 48 23.11 -15.61 21.71
N PHE A 49 21.92 -16.05 21.26
CA PHE A 49 21.23 -15.44 20.13
C PHE A 49 20.80 -14.00 20.43
N ILE A 50 20.28 -13.72 21.63
CA ILE A 50 19.93 -12.36 22.07
C ILE A 50 21.17 -11.47 22.13
N GLU A 51 22.27 -11.96 22.69
CA GLU A 51 23.54 -11.21 22.76
C GLU A 51 24.11 -10.90 21.38
N SER A 52 23.85 -11.76 20.39
CA SER A 52 24.35 -11.60 19.02
C SER A 52 23.91 -10.27 18.39
N PHE A 53 22.71 -9.77 18.71
CA PHE A 53 22.20 -8.50 18.20
C PHE A 53 23.03 -7.28 18.59
N ALA A 54 23.88 -7.37 19.62
CA ALA A 54 24.78 -6.29 20.02
C ALA A 54 26.14 -6.33 19.29
N LEU A 55 26.42 -7.39 18.53
CA LEU A 55 27.67 -7.56 17.79
C LEU A 55 27.69 -6.75 16.49
N GLU A 56 28.88 -6.39 16.03
CA GLU A 56 29.07 -5.61 14.78
C GLU A 56 28.48 -6.35 13.57
N GLU A 57 28.59 -7.67 13.51
CA GLU A 57 28.06 -8.49 12.41
C GLU A 57 26.52 -8.47 12.32
N TYR A 58 25.82 -8.19 13.43
CA TYR A 58 24.36 -8.01 13.46
C TYR A 58 23.93 -6.56 13.30
N GLN A 59 24.86 -5.63 13.04
CA GLN A 59 24.54 -4.23 12.87
C GLN A 59 23.48 -4.02 11.78
N ILE A 60 22.48 -3.22 12.11
CA ILE A 60 21.41 -2.87 11.18
C ILE A 60 21.40 -1.37 10.82
N PRO A 61 21.13 -1.00 9.57
CA PRO A 61 20.90 0.38 9.20
C PRO A 61 19.51 0.85 9.67
N LEU A 62 19.47 1.94 10.43
CA LEU A 62 18.25 2.59 10.91
C LEU A 62 18.17 4.04 10.45
N ARG A 63 16.97 4.49 10.15
CA ARG A 63 16.63 5.90 9.89
C ARG A 63 15.96 6.47 11.13
N TYR A 64 16.58 7.45 11.77
CA TYR A 64 16.04 8.16 12.92
C TYR A 64 15.33 9.44 12.48
N TYR A 65 14.11 9.67 12.98
CA TYR A 65 13.33 10.87 12.72
C TYR A 65 13.18 11.65 14.02
N PRO A 66 13.98 12.71 14.24
CA PRO A 66 14.01 13.44 15.52
C PRO A 66 12.66 14.01 15.94
N SER A 67 11.87 14.51 14.98
CA SER A 67 10.55 15.11 15.25
C SER A 67 9.53 14.14 15.83
N MET A 68 9.71 12.83 15.62
CA MET A 68 8.84 11.78 16.15
C MET A 68 9.52 10.97 17.26
N ASP A 69 10.83 11.17 17.47
CA ASP A 69 11.69 10.34 18.30
C ASP A 69 11.57 8.83 17.98
N GLN A 70 11.61 8.50 16.69
CA GLN A 70 11.34 7.15 16.16
C GLN A 70 12.40 6.69 15.17
N TYR A 71 12.62 5.37 15.14
CA TYR A 71 13.51 4.68 14.22
C TYR A 71 12.72 3.78 13.28
N TYR A 72 13.18 3.71 12.03
CA TYR A 72 12.65 2.81 11.02
C TYR A 72 13.79 2.01 10.37
N GLY A 73 13.55 0.73 10.12
CA GLY A 73 14.47 -0.11 9.37
C GLY A 73 14.69 0.43 7.97
N SER A 74 15.93 0.31 7.48
CA SER A 74 16.24 0.51 6.06
C SER A 74 16.01 -0.79 5.29
N TYR A 75 16.43 -0.83 4.01
CA TYR A 75 16.26 -2.01 3.15
C TYR A 75 16.97 -3.28 3.65
N ASP A 76 18.02 -3.11 4.45
CA ASP A 76 18.72 -4.22 5.12
C ASP A 76 18.41 -4.25 6.63
N GLY A 77 18.52 -5.44 7.23
CA GLY A 77 18.32 -5.65 8.66
C GLY A 77 16.87 -5.94 9.06
N THR A 78 15.93 -6.00 8.12
CA THR A 78 14.50 -6.19 8.41
C THR A 78 14.20 -7.46 9.19
N HIS A 79 14.82 -8.57 8.80
CA HIS A 79 14.67 -9.86 9.48
C HIS A 79 15.26 -9.85 10.89
N ARG A 80 16.43 -9.20 11.06
CA ARG A 80 17.09 -9.02 12.36
C ARG A 80 16.24 -8.16 13.30
N ILE A 81 15.62 -7.09 12.81
CA ILE A 81 14.69 -6.25 13.60
C ILE A 81 13.51 -7.10 14.11
N VAL A 82 12.88 -7.85 13.22
CA VAL A 82 11.71 -8.69 13.56
C VAL A 82 12.09 -9.72 14.61
N TRP A 83 13.20 -10.45 14.41
CA TRP A 83 13.67 -11.42 15.38
C TRP A 83 14.05 -10.79 16.71
N ALA A 84 14.79 -9.68 16.71
CA ALA A 84 15.15 -8.96 17.93
C ALA A 84 13.92 -8.51 18.73
N LYS A 85 12.85 -8.07 18.05
CA LYS A 85 11.56 -7.75 18.69
C LYS A 85 10.89 -8.98 19.29
N LEU A 86 10.85 -10.09 18.56
CA LEU A 86 10.18 -11.31 19.01
C LEU A 86 10.86 -11.97 20.22
N VAL A 87 12.19 -11.98 20.25
CA VAL A 87 12.95 -12.54 21.39
C VAL A 87 13.10 -11.55 22.55
N ASN A 88 12.54 -10.34 22.41
CA ASN A 88 12.68 -9.23 23.35
C ASN A 88 14.15 -8.87 23.64
N ALA A 89 14.98 -8.80 22.59
CA ALA A 89 16.36 -8.36 22.74
C ALA A 89 16.40 -6.93 23.31
N PRO A 90 17.15 -6.67 24.39
CA PRO A 90 17.11 -5.36 25.06
C PRO A 90 17.76 -4.26 24.21
N TYR A 91 18.77 -4.63 23.41
CA TYR A 91 19.51 -3.74 22.55
C TYR A 91 19.78 -4.40 21.21
N ILE A 92 19.98 -3.56 20.20
CA ILE A 92 20.45 -3.95 18.88
C ILE A 92 21.54 -2.97 18.48
N ARG A 93 22.59 -3.45 17.83
CA ARG A 93 23.61 -2.58 17.25
C ARG A 93 23.08 -2.00 15.95
N ALA A 94 23.20 -0.69 15.78
CA ALA A 94 22.68 -0.03 14.60
C ALA A 94 23.62 1.06 14.08
N LYS A 95 23.65 1.19 12.76
CA LYS A 95 24.17 2.38 12.07
C LYS A 95 23.00 3.32 11.81
N VAL A 96 23.01 4.48 12.47
CA VAL A 96 21.88 5.41 12.45
C VAL A 96 22.15 6.54 11.48
N GLU A 97 21.23 6.73 10.54
CA GLU A 97 21.14 7.92 9.70
C GLU A 97 20.01 8.81 10.23
N VAL A 98 20.30 10.09 10.46
CA VAL A 98 19.31 11.05 10.95
C VAL A 98 18.61 11.67 9.74
N TYR A 99 17.30 11.51 9.69
CA TYR A 99 16.44 12.06 8.64
C TYR A 99 15.72 13.28 9.16
N GLU A 100 15.83 14.36 8.40
CA GLU A 100 15.05 15.56 8.62
C GLU A 100 13.83 15.57 7.73
N ARG A 101 12.80 16.27 8.18
CA ARG A 101 11.58 16.44 7.41
C ARG A 101 11.87 17.39 6.26
N ASN A 102 11.63 16.92 5.05
CA ASN A 102 11.56 17.79 3.88
C ASN A 102 10.20 18.53 3.88
N GLU A 103 10.21 19.82 4.21
CA GLU A 103 8.99 20.64 4.30
C GLU A 103 8.31 20.80 2.94
N GLU A 104 9.05 20.83 1.84
CA GLU A 104 8.49 20.92 0.50
C GLU A 104 7.76 19.64 0.10
N MET A 105 8.40 18.48 0.23
CA MET A 105 7.75 17.19 0.02
C MET A 105 6.53 17.01 0.94
N TYR A 106 6.60 17.51 2.18
CA TYR A 106 5.47 17.45 3.10
C TYR A 106 4.30 18.35 2.67
N ARG A 107 4.56 19.58 2.20
CA ARG A 107 3.53 20.45 1.61
C ARG A 107 2.90 19.78 0.38
N ASN A 108 3.72 19.19 -0.48
CA ASN A 108 3.26 18.44 -1.65
C ASN A 108 2.35 17.28 -1.23
N TYR A 109 2.76 16.51 -0.21
CA TYR A 109 1.95 15.46 0.39
C TYR A 109 0.59 15.96 0.89
N LEU A 110 0.58 17.01 1.72
CA LEU A 110 -0.66 17.57 2.25
C LEU A 110 -1.60 18.03 1.14
N SER A 111 -1.05 18.56 0.05
CA SER A 111 -1.86 19.04 -1.06
C SER A 111 -2.48 17.92 -1.91
N VAL A 112 -1.89 16.72 -1.92
CA VAL A 112 -2.39 15.53 -2.64
C VAL A 112 -3.29 14.67 -1.75
N ALA A 113 -3.06 14.67 -0.43
CA ALA A 113 -3.72 13.78 0.51
C ALA A 113 -5.27 13.80 0.43
N PRO A 114 -5.96 14.96 0.32
CA PRO A 114 -7.42 14.98 0.18
C PRO A 114 -7.92 14.30 -1.09
N HIS A 115 -7.21 14.47 -2.21
CA HIS A 115 -7.57 13.82 -3.48
C HIS A 115 -7.40 12.31 -3.40
N LYS A 116 -6.32 11.85 -2.75
CA LYS A 116 -6.08 10.43 -2.48
C LYS A 116 -7.15 9.83 -1.55
N ALA A 117 -7.61 10.59 -0.55
CA ALA A 117 -8.68 10.15 0.34
C ALA A 117 -10.01 9.99 -0.41
N ARG A 118 -10.42 11.00 -1.20
CA ARG A 118 -11.64 10.93 -2.03
C ARG A 118 -11.60 9.78 -3.04
N TRP A 119 -10.44 9.56 -3.67
CA TRP A 119 -10.23 8.42 -4.55
C TRP A 119 -10.47 7.07 -3.85
N ARG A 120 -9.91 6.89 -2.64
CA ARG A 120 -10.13 5.66 -1.85
C ARG A 120 -11.60 5.47 -1.47
N GLU A 121 -12.27 6.56 -1.10
CA GLU A 121 -13.71 6.52 -0.80
C GLU A 121 -14.52 6.10 -2.03
N ALA A 122 -14.21 6.66 -3.20
CA ALA A 122 -14.86 6.28 -4.45
C ALA A 122 -14.60 4.79 -4.79
N LEU A 123 -13.37 4.29 -4.61
CA LEU A 123 -13.06 2.86 -4.77
C LEU A 123 -13.91 2.00 -3.83
N GLN A 124 -13.99 2.37 -2.55
CA GLN A 124 -14.77 1.62 -1.55
C GLN A 124 -16.25 1.57 -1.92
N ARG A 125 -16.84 2.68 -2.37
CA ARG A 125 -18.23 2.75 -2.85
C ARG A 125 -18.46 1.87 -4.08
N CYS A 126 -17.42 1.65 -4.89
CA CYS A 126 -17.45 0.71 -6.00
C CYS A 126 -17.13 -0.74 -5.60
N GLY A 127 -16.82 -1.02 -4.32
CA GLY A 127 -16.33 -2.35 -3.90
C GLY A 127 -15.00 -2.73 -4.53
N LEU A 128 -14.18 -1.74 -4.89
CA LEU A 128 -12.87 -1.90 -5.51
C LEU A 128 -11.76 -1.78 -4.46
N ARG A 129 -10.65 -2.49 -4.69
CA ARG A 129 -9.43 -2.39 -3.89
C ARG A 129 -8.25 -1.94 -4.73
N GLN A 130 -7.37 -1.14 -4.15
CA GLN A 130 -6.10 -0.76 -4.78
C GLN A 130 -5.02 -1.79 -4.41
N ASN A 131 -4.43 -2.44 -5.41
CA ASN A 131 -3.16 -3.13 -5.25
C ASN A 131 -2.03 -2.11 -5.48
N SER A 132 -1.49 -1.59 -4.37
CA SER A 132 -0.47 -0.54 -4.40
C SER A 132 0.90 -1.03 -4.88
N LEU A 133 1.17 -2.34 -4.83
CA LEU A 133 2.43 -2.92 -5.29
C LEU A 133 2.48 -3.06 -6.81
N GLN A 134 1.33 -3.36 -7.41
CA GLN A 134 1.21 -3.59 -8.85
C GLN A 134 0.62 -2.40 -9.60
N ASP A 135 0.29 -1.31 -8.90
CA ASP A 135 -0.32 -0.12 -9.52
C ASP A 135 -1.64 -0.48 -10.23
N GLN A 136 -2.52 -1.19 -9.52
CA GLN A 136 -3.73 -1.78 -10.08
C GLN A 136 -4.96 -1.51 -9.21
N VAL A 137 -6.11 -1.38 -9.86
CA VAL A 137 -7.43 -1.40 -9.22
C VAL A 137 -8.09 -2.74 -9.52
N MET A 138 -8.49 -3.42 -8.46
CA MET A 138 -9.02 -4.77 -8.50
C MET A 138 -10.46 -4.79 -8.02
N TYR A 139 -11.28 -5.60 -8.67
CA TYR A 139 -12.56 -6.06 -8.14
C TYR A 139 -12.41 -7.54 -7.82
N GLN A 140 -12.55 -7.91 -6.55
CA GLN A 140 -12.12 -9.24 -6.08
C GLN A 140 -10.67 -9.48 -6.55
N ASP A 141 -10.38 -10.60 -7.21
CA ASP A 141 -9.06 -10.95 -7.74
C ASP A 141 -8.85 -10.56 -9.22
N HIS A 142 -9.77 -9.78 -9.80
CA HIS A 142 -9.70 -9.36 -11.20
C HIS A 142 -9.24 -7.92 -11.35
N LEU A 143 -8.29 -7.70 -12.26
CA LEU A 143 -7.87 -6.36 -12.68
C LEU A 143 -9.00 -5.68 -13.44
N VAL A 144 -9.37 -4.48 -12.98
CA VAL A 144 -10.40 -3.66 -13.62
C VAL A 144 -9.77 -2.47 -14.35
N TYR A 145 -8.76 -1.84 -13.75
CA TYR A 145 -8.09 -0.69 -14.36
C TYR A 145 -6.64 -0.57 -13.84
N PRO A 146 -5.65 -0.31 -14.72
CA PRO A 146 -4.28 -0.03 -14.30
C PRO A 146 -4.16 1.37 -13.70
N PHE A 147 -3.94 1.47 -12.40
CA PHE A 147 -3.65 2.72 -11.70
C PHE A 147 -2.15 2.92 -11.55
N ARG A 148 -1.49 3.38 -12.61
CA ARG A 148 -0.04 3.66 -12.60
C ARG A 148 0.28 4.83 -11.67
N ASN A 149 0.55 4.54 -10.40
CA ASN A 149 1.04 5.49 -9.42
C ASN A 149 2.57 5.47 -9.42
N ARG A 150 3.17 5.90 -10.54
CA ARG A 150 4.63 6.03 -10.66
C ARG A 150 5.27 7.05 -9.69
N THR A 151 4.48 7.69 -8.85
CA THR A 151 4.91 8.75 -7.93
C THR A 151 4.74 8.28 -6.50
N THR A 152 5.51 7.27 -6.11
CA THR A 152 5.81 7.01 -4.69
C THR A 152 6.67 8.10 -4.07
N PHE A 153 7.20 9.02 -4.88
CA PHE A 153 7.93 10.20 -4.45
C PHE A 153 7.18 11.42 -4.97
N LEU A 154 6.52 12.15 -4.06
CA LEU A 154 6.17 13.53 -4.32
C LEU A 154 7.50 14.27 -4.27
N ASP A 155 8.07 14.48 -5.45
CA ASP A 155 9.33 15.18 -5.60
C ASP A 155 9.19 16.63 -5.09
N GLU A 156 10.31 17.33 -4.98
CA GLU A 156 10.31 18.79 -4.76
C GLU A 156 9.67 19.52 -5.96
N ASP A 157 9.47 18.84 -7.09
CA ASP A 157 8.83 19.39 -8.29
C ASP A 157 7.29 19.55 -8.15
N ASP A 158 6.86 20.81 -8.07
CA ASP A 158 5.46 21.24 -8.10
C ASP A 158 4.67 20.72 -9.31
N TRP A 159 5.31 20.58 -10.47
CA TRP A 159 4.64 20.08 -11.68
C TRP A 159 4.26 18.61 -11.56
N LEU A 160 5.16 17.77 -11.01
CA LEU A 160 4.86 16.38 -10.71
C LEU A 160 3.71 16.28 -9.71
N THR A 161 3.75 17.08 -8.66
CA THR A 161 2.68 17.16 -7.65
C THR A 161 1.33 17.51 -8.28
N LEU A 162 1.29 18.52 -9.18
CA LEU A 162 0.07 18.89 -9.89
C LEU A 162 -0.46 17.76 -10.77
N ARG A 163 0.42 17.08 -11.52
CA ARG A 163 0.05 15.97 -12.38
C ARG A 163 -0.57 14.81 -11.58
N VAL A 164 -0.05 14.54 -10.39
CA VAL A 164 -0.61 13.54 -9.46
C VAL A 164 -2.00 13.94 -8.99
N LYS A 165 -2.20 15.22 -8.61
CA LYS A 165 -3.52 15.73 -8.22
C LYS A 165 -4.55 15.56 -9.34
N GLU A 166 -4.21 16.01 -10.54
CA GLU A 166 -5.14 15.94 -11.68
C GLU A 166 -5.48 14.50 -12.06
N ARG A 167 -4.54 13.56 -11.90
CA ARG A 167 -4.83 12.14 -12.05
C ARG A 167 -5.84 11.64 -11.02
N TYR A 168 -5.62 11.89 -9.73
CA TYR A 168 -6.57 11.49 -8.70
C TYR A 168 -7.96 12.10 -8.95
N LYS A 169 -8.03 13.37 -9.36
CA LYS A 169 -9.30 14.02 -9.72
C LYS A 169 -9.99 13.33 -10.88
N LYS A 170 -9.26 13.08 -11.98
CA LYS A 170 -9.79 12.42 -13.17
C LYS A 170 -10.31 11.02 -12.85
N ASP A 171 -9.50 10.20 -12.19
CA ASP A 171 -9.85 8.81 -11.91
C ASP A 171 -11.02 8.74 -10.92
N THR A 172 -11.05 9.61 -9.91
CA THR A 172 -12.19 9.75 -8.99
C THR A 172 -13.46 10.13 -9.73
N HIS A 173 -13.39 11.08 -10.65
CA HIS A 173 -14.53 11.50 -11.46
C HIS A 173 -15.07 10.33 -12.31
N SER A 174 -14.19 9.55 -12.95
CA SER A 174 -14.60 8.36 -13.70
C SER A 174 -15.34 7.33 -12.84
N LEU A 175 -14.90 7.11 -11.59
CA LEU A 175 -15.62 6.23 -10.65
C LEU A 175 -16.99 6.79 -10.25
N GLU A 176 -17.06 8.09 -9.95
CA GLU A 176 -18.32 8.76 -9.59
C GLU A 176 -19.33 8.73 -10.75
N CYS A 177 -18.86 8.94 -11.98
CA CYS A 177 -19.66 8.80 -13.19
C CYS A 177 -20.12 7.35 -13.39
N CYS A 178 -19.25 6.37 -13.19
CA CYS A 178 -19.60 4.95 -13.25
C CYS A 178 -20.72 4.60 -12.25
N LEU A 179 -20.62 5.07 -11.00
CA LEU A 179 -21.67 4.90 -9.99
C LEU A 179 -22.99 5.56 -10.37
N THR A 180 -22.93 6.77 -10.95
CA THR A 180 -24.11 7.52 -11.39
C THR A 180 -24.81 6.80 -12.54
N LEU A 181 -24.05 6.39 -13.57
CA LEU A 181 -24.55 5.60 -14.69
C LEU A 181 -25.17 4.28 -14.22
N HIS A 182 -24.50 3.58 -13.30
CA HIS A 182 -25.02 2.35 -12.71
C HIS A 182 -26.42 2.55 -12.11
N HIS A 183 -26.58 3.59 -11.29
CA HIS A 183 -27.85 3.93 -10.65
C HIS A 183 -28.94 4.24 -11.70
N GLU A 184 -28.65 5.14 -12.63
CA GLU A 184 -29.58 5.55 -13.67
C GLU A 184 -30.10 4.34 -14.49
N TRP A 185 -29.20 3.43 -14.87
CA TRP A 185 -29.58 2.26 -15.65
C TRP A 185 -30.30 1.19 -14.83
N GLN A 186 -30.02 1.07 -13.53
CA GLN A 186 -30.78 0.19 -12.63
C GLN A 186 -32.24 0.64 -12.52
N GLU A 187 -32.50 1.95 -12.43
CA GLU A 187 -33.86 2.50 -12.39
C GLU A 187 -34.60 2.29 -13.71
N LYS A 188 -33.93 2.55 -14.85
CA LYS A 188 -34.54 2.47 -16.18
C LYS A 188 -34.75 1.04 -16.67
N ILE A 189 -33.83 0.13 -16.36
CA ILE A 189 -33.81 -1.23 -16.91
C ILE A 189 -33.62 -2.23 -15.77
N LYS A 190 -34.71 -2.79 -15.24
CA LYS A 190 -34.65 -3.77 -14.14
C LYS A 190 -33.91 -5.06 -14.50
N ASN A 191 -33.97 -5.47 -15.76
CA ASN A 191 -33.31 -6.70 -16.23
C ASN A 191 -31.80 -6.49 -16.44
N GLN A 192 -31.00 -7.21 -15.65
CA GLN A 192 -29.53 -7.10 -15.69
C GLN A 192 -28.92 -7.48 -17.05
N LYS A 193 -29.44 -8.49 -17.74
CA LYS A 193 -28.92 -8.91 -19.05
C LYS A 193 -29.06 -7.79 -20.08
N TRP A 194 -30.18 -7.08 -20.07
CA TRP A 194 -30.39 -5.93 -20.96
C TRP A 194 -29.52 -4.74 -20.59
N ARG A 195 -29.32 -4.46 -19.29
CA ARG A 195 -28.35 -3.45 -18.84
C ARG A 195 -26.95 -3.73 -19.35
N ASN A 196 -26.46 -4.96 -19.15
CA ASN A 196 -25.12 -5.36 -19.57
C ASN A 196 -24.94 -5.19 -21.08
N ARG A 197 -25.94 -5.59 -21.88
CA ARG A 197 -25.91 -5.43 -23.33
C ARG A 197 -25.88 -3.95 -23.73
N LEU A 198 -26.70 -3.10 -23.12
CA LEU A 198 -26.71 -1.68 -23.43
C LEU A 198 -25.37 -1.02 -23.09
N ILE A 199 -24.84 -1.27 -21.89
CA ILE A 199 -23.55 -0.73 -21.47
C ILE A 199 -22.42 -1.17 -22.41
N SER A 200 -22.43 -2.42 -22.88
CA SER A 200 -21.41 -2.90 -23.85
C SER A 200 -21.44 -2.14 -25.19
N VAL A 201 -22.61 -1.66 -25.61
CA VAL A 201 -22.74 -0.83 -26.82
C VAL A 201 -22.29 0.59 -26.53
N LEU A 202 -22.73 1.16 -25.40
CA LEU A 202 -22.40 2.54 -25.04
C LEU A 202 -20.90 2.74 -24.75
N SER A 203 -20.20 1.73 -24.20
CA SER A 203 -18.75 1.81 -23.99
C SER A 203 -17.97 1.93 -25.29
N VAL A 204 -18.44 1.29 -26.38
CA VAL A 204 -17.81 1.40 -27.70
C VAL A 204 -18.08 2.76 -28.34
N ILE A 205 -19.28 3.31 -28.15
CA ILE A 205 -19.71 4.58 -28.76
C ILE A 205 -19.05 5.78 -28.08
N HIS A 206 -19.08 5.83 -26.76
CA HIS A 206 -18.65 7.01 -26.02
C HIS A 206 -17.14 7.07 -25.77
N GLN A 207 -16.44 5.94 -25.81
CA GLN A 207 -14.99 5.84 -25.49
C GLN A 207 -14.63 6.59 -24.19
N ASP A 208 -15.56 6.64 -23.24
CA ASP A 208 -15.42 7.31 -21.96
C ASP A 208 -15.06 6.26 -20.91
N SER A 209 -14.03 6.57 -20.14
CA SER A 209 -13.51 5.73 -19.05
C SER A 209 -14.58 5.22 -18.07
N ALA A 210 -15.65 5.97 -17.82
CA ALA A 210 -16.74 5.56 -16.94
C ALA A 210 -17.58 4.42 -17.55
N TYR A 211 -17.84 4.46 -18.86
CA TYR A 211 -18.57 3.40 -19.55
C TYR A 211 -17.72 2.14 -19.72
N GLU A 212 -16.44 2.28 -20.03
CA GLU A 212 -15.49 1.15 -20.10
C GLU A 212 -15.39 0.46 -18.73
N LEU A 213 -15.20 1.23 -17.67
CA LEU A 213 -15.15 0.74 -16.30
C LEU A 213 -16.43 0.00 -15.90
N LEU A 214 -17.59 0.61 -16.16
CA LEU A 214 -18.89 -0.01 -15.84
C LEU A 214 -19.10 -1.31 -16.62
N HIS A 215 -18.69 -1.35 -17.89
CA HIS A 215 -18.76 -2.53 -18.73
C HIS A 215 -17.92 -3.68 -18.16
N ASP A 216 -16.67 -3.41 -17.78
CA ASP A 216 -15.79 -4.44 -17.24
C ASP A 216 -16.26 -4.93 -15.86
N LEU A 217 -16.76 -4.04 -15.01
CA LEU A 217 -17.42 -4.42 -13.76
C LEU A 217 -18.62 -5.33 -13.99
N TYR A 218 -19.47 -5.02 -14.96
CA TYR A 218 -20.64 -5.85 -15.28
C TYR A 218 -20.28 -7.24 -15.83
N LYS A 219 -19.20 -7.36 -16.60
CA LYS A 219 -18.67 -8.67 -17.02
C LYS A 219 -18.25 -9.53 -15.83
N LEU A 220 -17.72 -8.90 -14.79
CA LEU A 220 -17.30 -9.55 -13.54
C LEU A 220 -18.47 -9.79 -12.57
N GLY A 221 -19.71 -9.52 -12.98
CA GLY A 221 -20.88 -9.72 -12.14
C GLY A 221 -20.95 -8.77 -10.96
N TRP A 222 -20.37 -7.57 -11.09
CA TRP A 222 -20.39 -6.54 -10.06
C TRP A 222 -21.80 -6.26 -9.55
N LYS A 223 -21.93 -6.28 -8.23
CA LYS A 223 -23.11 -5.84 -7.48
C LYS A 223 -22.63 -4.75 -6.55
N LYS A 224 -23.26 -3.58 -6.60
CA LYS A 224 -22.93 -2.47 -5.71
C LYS A 224 -22.94 -2.96 -4.25
N ILE A 225 -21.96 -2.51 -3.47
CA ILE A 225 -21.98 -2.66 -2.02
C ILE A 225 -22.88 -1.54 -1.48
N GLU A 226 -23.96 -1.92 -0.80
CA GLU A 226 -24.90 -0.99 -0.14
C GLU A 226 -24.22 -0.20 0.99
#